data_AF-A0A315B3B4-F1
#
_entry.id   AF-A0A315B3B4-F1
#
_cell.length_a   1.000
_cell.length_b   1.000
_cell.length_c   1.000
_cell.angle_alpha   90.00
_cell.angle_beta   90.00
_cell.angle_gamma   90.00
#
_symmetry.space_group_name_H-M   'P 1'
#
loop_
_entity.id
_entity.type
_entity.pdbx_description
1 polymer ?
#
loop_
_entity_poly.entity_id
_entity_poly.type
_entity_poly.pdbx_seq_one_letter_code
_entity_poly.pdbx_strand_id
1 'polypeptide(L)'
;MSFVFAPAPVVSVPVLGQAERFPARRIYCVGRNYEEHAKEMGFTGREPPFFFLKPTDTLVVVNEGETGHMPYPSLTQNFHHEIELVVAIGTGGRNIKAADAEKHIFGYAVGLDMTRRDLQNDMKKQGRPWCIGKAFDHSAPIGPITPKAKAGDVNHAEIDLLVNGTVRQTSTVAKLIWNVAETIEHLSAAWELQPGDLIYTGTPEGVAAVVAGDTLVGRVAGLGTLTVKVDPAK
;
A
#
# COMPACT_ATOMS: atom_id res chain seq x y z
N MET A 1 -12.53 15.45 -27.89
CA MET A 1 -11.49 16.28 -27.22
C MET A 1 -10.15 15.99 -27.88
N SER A 2 -9.34 17.01 -28.13
CA SER A 2 -7.94 16.87 -28.57
C SER A 2 -7.02 17.31 -27.45
N PHE A 3 -6.01 16.51 -27.12
CA PHE A 3 -4.97 16.90 -26.17
C PHE A 3 -3.78 17.52 -26.91
N VAL A 4 -3.06 18.42 -26.24
CA VAL A 4 -1.85 19.07 -26.80
C VAL A 4 -0.66 18.12 -26.96
N PHE A 5 -0.68 16.99 -26.25
CA PHE A 5 0.24 15.84 -26.38
C PHE A 5 -0.49 14.56 -25.97
N ALA A 6 0.05 13.40 -26.33
CA ALA A 6 -0.53 12.11 -25.94
C ALA A 6 -0.58 12.00 -24.40
N PRO A 7 -1.75 11.72 -23.79
CA PRO A 7 -1.82 11.51 -22.35
C PRO A 7 -1.01 10.27 -21.98
N ALA A 8 -0.45 10.27 -20.76
CA ALA A 8 0.13 9.06 -20.21
C ALA A 8 -0.89 7.92 -20.22
N PRO A 9 -0.47 6.67 -20.49
CA PRO A 9 -1.37 5.53 -20.42
C PRO A 9 -1.95 5.39 -19.02
N VAL A 10 -3.18 4.89 -18.91
CA VAL A 10 -3.81 4.60 -17.62
C VAL A 10 -3.00 3.52 -16.91
N VAL A 11 -2.46 3.85 -15.74
CA VAL A 11 -1.77 2.89 -14.88
C VAL A 11 -2.79 1.85 -14.42
N SER A 12 -2.47 0.56 -14.57
CA SER A 12 -3.40 -0.52 -14.25
C SER A 12 -2.71 -1.73 -13.64
N VAL A 13 -3.41 -2.40 -12.72
CA VAL A 13 -2.93 -3.55 -11.93
C VAL A 13 -3.53 -4.84 -12.49
N PRO A 14 -2.75 -5.94 -12.63
CA PRO A 14 -3.30 -7.20 -13.13
C PRO A 14 -4.32 -7.78 -12.13
N VAL A 15 -5.32 -8.49 -12.64
CA VAL A 15 -6.35 -9.15 -11.83
C VAL A 15 -6.21 -10.67 -12.00
N LEU A 16 -6.12 -11.40 -10.89
CA LEU A 16 -5.88 -12.84 -10.93
C LEU A 16 -7.01 -13.60 -11.62
N GLY A 17 -6.63 -14.35 -12.66
CA GLY A 17 -7.56 -15.15 -13.47
C GLY A 17 -8.49 -14.33 -14.35
N GLN A 18 -8.13 -13.08 -14.69
CA GLN A 18 -8.82 -12.24 -15.67
C GLN A 18 -7.82 -11.65 -16.67
N ALA A 19 -8.26 -11.40 -17.90
CA ALA A 19 -7.43 -10.73 -18.91
C ALA A 19 -7.48 -9.20 -18.72
N GLU A 20 -8.59 -8.70 -18.18
CA GLU A 20 -8.82 -7.32 -17.83
C GLU A 20 -7.92 -6.88 -16.69
N ARG A 21 -7.57 -5.60 -16.70
CA ARG A 21 -6.73 -4.96 -15.66
C ARG A 21 -7.56 -3.95 -14.88
N PHE A 22 -7.23 -3.79 -13.61
CA PHE A 22 -7.86 -2.80 -12.74
C PHE A 22 -7.25 -1.41 -12.99
N PRO A 23 -8.00 -0.42 -13.51
CA PRO A 23 -7.46 0.91 -13.79
C PRO A 23 -7.30 1.69 -12.47
N ALA A 24 -6.05 1.92 -12.05
CA ALA A 24 -5.78 2.60 -10.80
C ALA A 24 -6.06 4.11 -10.93
N ARG A 25 -6.71 4.68 -9.91
CA ARG A 25 -7.12 6.09 -9.87
C ARG A 25 -6.32 6.89 -8.85
N ARG A 26 -6.60 6.73 -7.56
CA ARG A 26 -5.83 7.34 -6.45
C ARG A 26 -5.30 6.26 -5.53
N ILE A 27 -4.18 6.54 -4.88
CA ILE A 27 -3.62 5.70 -3.83
C ILE A 27 -3.73 6.45 -2.51
N TYR A 28 -4.52 5.89 -1.60
CA TYR A 28 -4.65 6.32 -0.23
C TYR A 28 -3.84 5.39 0.66
N CYS A 29 -3.18 5.94 1.68
CA CYS A 29 -2.40 5.17 2.63
C CYS A 29 -2.80 5.57 4.06
N VAL A 30 -2.95 4.59 4.95
CA VAL A 30 -3.29 4.81 6.36
C VAL A 30 -2.02 4.77 7.20
N GLY A 31 -1.74 5.85 7.92
CA GLY A 31 -0.58 5.87 8.81
C GLY A 31 -0.88 5.25 10.17
N ARG A 32 0.08 4.45 10.69
CA ARG A 32 0.07 3.87 12.06
C ARG A 32 -1.17 3.05 12.38
N ASN A 33 -1.60 2.20 11.45
CA ASN A 33 -2.81 1.41 11.63
C ASN A 33 -2.60 0.04 12.28
N TYR A 34 -1.44 -0.25 12.86
CA TYR A 34 -1.17 -1.43 13.69
C TYR A 34 -0.68 -0.98 15.06
N GLU A 35 -1.20 -1.56 16.14
CA GLU A 35 -0.96 -1.08 17.50
C GLU A 35 0.53 -1.13 17.89
N GLU A 36 1.21 -2.24 17.63
CA GLU A 36 2.63 -2.39 17.96
C GLU A 36 3.51 -1.46 17.12
N HIS A 37 3.18 -1.25 15.84
CA HIS A 37 3.86 -0.25 15.01
C HIS A 37 3.60 1.19 15.48
N ALA A 38 2.39 1.50 15.96
CA ALA A 38 2.08 2.79 16.56
C ALA A 38 2.91 3.01 17.84
N LYS A 39 3.08 1.97 18.66
CA LYS A 39 3.96 1.99 19.86
C LYS A 39 5.44 2.17 19.50
N GLU A 40 5.97 1.47 18.49
CA GLU A 40 7.34 1.68 17.97
C GLU A 40 7.59 3.14 17.58
N MET A 41 6.55 3.81 17.09
CA MET A 41 6.59 5.21 16.68
C MET A 41 6.31 6.19 17.83
N GLY A 42 6.04 5.71 19.06
CA GLY A 42 5.83 6.52 20.26
C GLY A 42 4.37 6.96 20.53
N PHE A 43 3.36 6.25 20.01
CA PHE A 43 1.93 6.60 20.13
C PHE A 43 1.15 5.50 20.88
N THR A 44 0.09 5.90 21.61
CA THR A 44 -0.78 4.98 22.36
C THR A 44 -2.27 5.31 22.17
N GLY A 45 -3.12 4.30 22.22
CA GLY A 45 -4.58 4.46 22.12
C GLY A 45 -5.12 4.46 20.68
N ARG A 46 -6.45 4.57 20.56
CA ARG A 46 -7.18 4.58 19.28
C ARG A 46 -7.47 6.01 18.85
N GLU A 47 -6.44 6.69 18.34
CA GLU A 47 -6.58 8.01 17.73
C GLU A 47 -7.28 7.91 16.36
N PRO A 48 -7.95 8.98 15.89
CA PRO A 48 -8.49 9.03 14.53
C PRO A 48 -7.39 8.67 13.50
N PRO A 49 -7.72 7.88 12.46
CA PRO A 49 -6.73 7.56 11.45
C PRO A 49 -6.33 8.83 10.71
N PHE A 50 -5.09 8.89 10.26
CA PHE A 50 -4.65 9.93 9.34
C PHE A 50 -4.20 9.31 8.03
N PHE A 51 -4.37 10.07 6.96
CA PHE A 51 -4.16 9.60 5.61
C PHE A 51 -3.12 10.45 4.90
N PHE A 52 -2.37 9.80 4.02
CA PHE A 52 -1.58 10.46 2.99
C PHE A 52 -1.86 9.79 1.65
N LEU A 53 -1.40 10.42 0.57
CA LEU A 53 -1.60 9.93 -0.78
C LEU A 53 -0.27 9.65 -1.46
N LYS A 54 -0.31 8.72 -2.41
CA LYS A 54 0.72 8.54 -3.43
C LYS A 54 0.13 8.79 -4.83
N PRO A 55 0.85 9.46 -5.73
CA PRO A 55 0.47 9.52 -7.14
C PRO A 55 0.44 8.12 -7.76
N THR A 56 -0.46 7.89 -8.70
CA THR A 56 -0.70 6.55 -9.24
C THR A 56 0.43 6.04 -10.12
N ASP A 57 1.18 6.96 -10.73
CA ASP A 57 2.40 6.68 -11.49
C ASP A 57 3.60 6.29 -10.61
N THR A 58 3.46 6.27 -9.27
CA THR A 58 4.47 5.68 -8.38
C THR A 58 4.32 4.17 -8.21
N LEU A 59 3.28 3.54 -8.78
CA LEU A 59 3.10 2.10 -8.71
C LEU A 59 4.24 1.36 -9.40
N VAL A 60 4.81 0.36 -8.72
CA VAL A 60 5.60 -0.70 -9.36
C VAL A 60 4.69 -1.90 -9.48
N VAL A 61 4.08 -2.06 -10.66
CA VAL A 61 3.10 -3.13 -10.92
C VAL A 61 3.84 -4.42 -11.25
N VAL A 62 3.64 -5.46 -10.44
CA VAL A 62 4.26 -6.78 -10.60
C VAL A 62 3.21 -7.79 -11.00
N ASN A 63 3.43 -8.51 -12.11
CA ASN A 63 2.52 -9.58 -12.50
C ASN A 63 2.76 -10.85 -11.67
N GLU A 64 1.81 -11.78 -11.71
CA GLU A 64 1.90 -13.03 -10.96
C GLU A 64 3.14 -13.83 -11.38
N GLY A 65 3.92 -14.27 -10.39
CA GLY A 65 5.14 -15.05 -10.62
C GLY A 65 6.36 -14.26 -11.11
N GLU A 66 6.23 -12.95 -11.32
CA GLU A 66 7.33 -12.08 -11.72
C GLU A 66 8.01 -11.40 -10.51
N THR A 67 9.22 -10.89 -10.75
CA THR A 67 9.93 -10.02 -9.82
C THR A 67 9.85 -8.58 -10.32
N GLY A 68 9.25 -7.71 -9.52
CA GLY A 68 9.28 -6.27 -9.74
C GLY A 68 10.67 -5.71 -9.53
N HIS A 69 10.98 -4.62 -10.22
CA HIS A 69 12.27 -3.95 -10.15
C HIS A 69 12.05 -2.49 -9.78
N MET A 70 12.73 -2.02 -8.74
CA MET A 70 12.68 -0.61 -8.36
C MET A 70 14.07 -0.10 -7.99
N PRO A 71 14.47 1.08 -8.49
CA PRO A 71 15.77 1.66 -8.15
C PRO A 71 15.78 2.11 -6.69
N TYR A 72 16.94 2.02 -6.04
CA TYR A 72 17.17 2.71 -4.78
C TYR A 72 16.94 4.22 -4.98
N PRO A 73 16.04 4.86 -4.20
CA PRO A 73 15.61 6.21 -4.50
C PRO A 73 16.69 7.24 -4.17
N SER A 74 16.65 8.37 -4.88
CA SER A 74 17.53 9.51 -4.61
C SER A 74 17.21 10.19 -3.27
N LEU A 75 18.17 10.98 -2.78
CA LEU A 75 18.03 11.84 -1.59
C LEU A 75 17.78 11.11 -0.26
N THR A 76 18.01 9.80 -0.19
CA THR A 76 17.89 9.04 1.06
C THR A 76 19.11 8.15 1.25
N GLN A 77 19.45 7.91 2.51
CA GLN A 77 20.31 6.80 2.92
C GLN A 77 19.59 5.85 3.88
N ASN A 78 18.29 6.09 4.11
CA ASN A 78 17.49 5.35 5.06
C ASN A 78 16.14 4.97 4.43
N PHE A 79 16.20 3.96 3.57
CA PHE A 79 15.08 3.54 2.73
C PHE A 79 14.38 2.32 3.34
N HIS A 80 13.12 2.45 3.75
CA HIS A 80 12.39 1.44 4.52
C HIS A 80 11.33 0.70 3.71
N HIS A 81 11.11 -0.57 4.08
CA HIS A 81 9.97 -1.39 3.66
C HIS A 81 8.80 -1.27 4.65
N GLU A 82 7.58 -1.40 4.13
CA GLU A 82 6.35 -1.48 4.90
C GLU A 82 5.39 -2.42 4.15
N ILE A 83 5.22 -3.67 4.59
CA ILE A 83 4.26 -4.60 3.99
C ILE A 83 2.84 -4.24 4.38
N GLU A 84 1.94 -4.19 3.40
CA GLU A 84 0.55 -3.81 3.62
C GLU A 84 -0.44 -4.66 2.82
N LEU A 85 -1.61 -4.86 3.39
CA LEU A 85 -2.81 -5.21 2.63
C LEU A 85 -3.25 -3.98 1.82
N VAL A 86 -3.54 -4.19 0.54
CA VAL A 86 -4.11 -3.17 -0.35
C VAL A 86 -5.53 -3.55 -0.70
N VAL A 87 -6.47 -2.62 -0.50
CA VAL A 87 -7.87 -2.76 -0.87
C VAL A 87 -8.13 -2.03 -2.18
N ALA A 88 -8.73 -2.71 -3.15
CA ALA A 88 -9.11 -2.12 -4.44
C ALA A 88 -10.61 -1.80 -4.46
N ILE A 89 -10.96 -0.53 -4.69
CA ILE A 89 -12.35 -0.05 -4.73
C ILE A 89 -12.96 -0.27 -6.12
N GLY A 90 -14.07 -0.99 -6.18
CA GLY A 90 -14.84 -1.27 -7.40
C GLY A 90 -16.10 -0.42 -7.55
N THR A 91 -16.68 0.03 -6.44
CA THR A 91 -17.88 0.88 -6.43
C THR A 91 -17.58 2.13 -5.61
N GLY A 92 -17.80 3.31 -6.19
CA GLY A 92 -17.58 4.58 -5.50
C GLY A 92 -18.61 4.88 -4.41
N GLY A 93 -18.38 5.94 -3.65
CA GLY A 93 -19.32 6.42 -2.62
C GLY A 93 -18.72 7.49 -1.71
N ARG A 94 -19.60 8.17 -0.98
CA ARG A 94 -19.27 9.18 0.03
C ARG A 94 -20.01 8.85 1.32
N ASN A 95 -19.39 9.10 2.47
CA ASN A 95 -19.96 8.80 3.79
C ASN A 95 -20.46 7.35 3.91
N ILE A 96 -19.70 6.41 3.35
CA ILE A 96 -19.98 4.98 3.36
C ILE A 96 -19.92 4.51 4.82
N LYS A 97 -20.95 3.81 5.30
CA LYS A 97 -20.91 3.18 6.63
C LYS A 97 -20.03 1.94 6.59
N ALA A 98 -19.32 1.64 7.67
CA ALA A 98 -18.48 0.44 7.76
C ALA A 98 -19.28 -0.84 7.43
N ALA A 99 -20.54 -0.91 7.87
CA ALA A 99 -21.45 -2.02 7.56
C ALA A 99 -21.73 -2.21 6.05
N ASP A 100 -21.56 -1.17 5.23
CA ASP A 100 -21.75 -1.20 3.78
C ASP A 100 -20.44 -1.30 2.99
N ALA A 101 -19.28 -1.11 3.64
CA ALA A 101 -17.97 -1.00 3.00
C ALA A 101 -17.65 -2.20 2.10
N GLU A 102 -18.06 -3.41 2.47
CA GLU A 102 -17.79 -4.64 1.71
C GLU A 102 -18.37 -4.62 0.28
N LYS A 103 -19.45 -3.85 0.05
CA LYS A 103 -20.10 -3.69 -1.26
C LYS A 103 -19.27 -2.83 -2.21
N HIS A 104 -18.32 -2.07 -1.69
CA HIS A 104 -17.46 -1.17 -2.45
C HIS A 104 -16.14 -1.81 -2.87
N ILE A 105 -15.78 -2.95 -2.27
CA ILE A 105 -14.49 -3.61 -2.50
C ILE A 105 -14.58 -4.54 -3.71
N PHE A 106 -13.70 -4.30 -4.70
CA PHE A 106 -13.49 -5.18 -5.84
C PHE A 106 -12.63 -6.41 -5.47
N GLY A 107 -11.54 -6.16 -4.74
CA GLY A 107 -10.58 -7.18 -4.36
C GLY A 107 -9.43 -6.64 -3.53
N TYR A 108 -8.42 -7.47 -3.36
CA TYR A 108 -7.29 -7.20 -2.48
C TYR A 108 -5.97 -7.55 -3.16
N ALA A 109 -4.90 -6.86 -2.80
CA ALA A 109 -3.55 -7.14 -3.26
C ALA A 109 -2.55 -7.04 -2.09
N VAL A 110 -1.37 -7.59 -2.31
CA VAL A 110 -0.20 -7.31 -1.47
C VAL A 110 0.49 -6.06 -2.02
N GLY A 111 0.85 -5.13 -1.14
CA GLY A 111 1.57 -3.92 -1.51
C GLY A 111 2.70 -3.59 -0.54
N LEU A 112 3.62 -2.74 -1.00
CA LEU A 112 4.68 -2.17 -0.18
C LEU A 112 4.57 -0.64 -0.14
N ASP A 113 4.49 -0.06 1.06
CA ASP A 113 4.64 1.38 1.26
C ASP A 113 6.12 1.75 1.47
N MET A 114 6.84 1.84 0.36
CA MET A 114 8.26 2.17 0.39
C MET A 114 8.48 3.62 0.83
N THR A 115 9.44 3.82 1.75
CA THR A 115 9.57 5.09 2.48
C THR A 115 11.00 5.58 2.58
N ARG A 116 11.27 6.83 2.19
CA ARG A 116 12.53 7.54 2.53
C ARG A 116 12.43 8.07 3.96
N ARG A 117 12.84 7.24 4.92
CA ARG A 117 12.51 7.42 6.35
C ARG A 117 13.17 8.65 6.94
N ASP A 118 14.42 8.91 6.57
CA ASP A 118 15.14 10.13 6.93
C ASP A 118 14.34 11.39 6.55
N LEU A 119 13.93 11.50 5.29
CA LEU A 119 13.15 12.64 4.81
C LEU A 119 11.77 12.72 5.46
N GLN A 120 11.08 11.59 5.64
CA GLN A 120 9.79 11.56 6.32
C GLN A 120 9.91 12.08 7.77
N ASN A 121 10.93 11.65 8.50
CA ASN A 121 11.16 12.05 9.88
C ASN A 121 11.49 13.54 9.98
N ASP A 122 12.26 14.08 9.05
CA ASP A 122 12.58 15.50 9.02
C ASP A 122 11.37 16.37 8.68
N MET A 123 10.47 15.91 7.80
CA MET A 123 9.20 16.61 7.55
C MET A 123 8.28 16.56 8.78
N LYS A 124 8.21 15.43 9.49
CA LYS A 124 7.46 15.30 10.76
C LYS A 124 7.94 16.30 11.81
N LYS A 125 9.26 16.39 12.05
CA LYS A 125 9.85 17.34 13.03
C LYS A 125 9.50 18.79 12.72
N GLN A 126 9.37 19.14 11.45
CA GLN A 126 9.07 20.50 10.99
C GLN A 126 7.56 20.77 10.84
N GLY A 127 6.69 19.78 11.07
CA GLY A 127 5.25 19.91 10.79
C GLY A 127 4.93 20.11 9.30
N ARG A 128 5.78 19.59 8.40
CA ARG A 128 5.65 19.74 6.94
C ARG A 128 4.99 18.52 6.28
N PRO A 129 4.46 18.65 5.06
CA PRO A 129 3.90 17.53 4.29
C PRO A 129 4.92 16.41 4.04
N TRP A 130 4.45 15.16 4.04
CA TRP A 130 5.32 13.96 3.96
C TRP A 130 5.68 13.55 2.52
N CYS A 131 5.27 14.30 1.50
CA CYS A 131 5.33 13.88 0.11
C CYS A 131 6.74 13.42 -0.33
N ILE A 132 7.80 14.14 0.08
CA ILE A 132 9.18 13.75 -0.28
C ILE A 132 9.62 12.42 0.35
N GLY A 133 9.01 12.02 1.47
CA GLY A 133 9.29 10.76 2.17
C GLY A 133 8.42 9.59 1.71
N LYS A 134 7.17 9.86 1.25
CA LYS A 134 6.16 8.83 0.97
C LYS A 134 5.66 8.79 -0.48
N ALA A 135 5.70 9.89 -1.22
CA ALA A 135 5.06 10.04 -2.54
C ALA A 135 6.08 10.26 -3.66
N PHE A 136 7.10 9.40 -3.71
CA PHE A 136 8.16 9.47 -4.71
C PHE A 136 8.05 8.38 -5.77
N ASP A 137 8.83 8.49 -6.84
CA ASP A 137 8.90 7.52 -7.93
C ASP A 137 9.08 6.09 -7.41
N HIS A 138 8.28 5.15 -7.92
CA HIS A 138 8.34 3.73 -7.55
C HIS A 138 8.10 3.42 -6.05
N SER A 139 7.48 4.36 -5.31
CA SER A 139 7.24 4.20 -3.87
C SER A 139 6.09 3.26 -3.49
N ALA A 140 5.35 2.71 -4.45
CA ALA A 140 4.19 1.86 -4.20
C ALA A 140 4.20 0.55 -5.01
N PRO A 141 5.12 -0.39 -4.74
CA PRO A 141 5.00 -1.72 -5.32
C PRO A 141 3.69 -2.41 -4.97
N ILE A 142 3.12 -3.12 -5.94
CA ILE A 142 1.85 -3.83 -5.81
C ILE A 142 1.85 -5.12 -6.64
N GLY A 143 1.36 -6.20 -6.05
CA GLY A 143 1.11 -7.46 -6.75
C GLY A 143 -0.25 -7.47 -7.48
N PRO A 144 -0.61 -8.60 -8.10
CA PRO A 144 -1.92 -8.76 -8.72
C PRO A 144 -3.06 -8.64 -7.72
N ILE A 145 -4.17 -8.04 -8.15
CA ILE A 145 -5.41 -8.00 -7.38
C ILE A 145 -6.08 -9.37 -7.44
N THR A 146 -6.29 -9.94 -6.26
CA THR A 146 -7.14 -11.10 -6.04
C THR A 146 -8.60 -10.61 -5.91
N PRO A 147 -9.52 -11.02 -6.79
CA PRO A 147 -10.93 -10.66 -6.64
C PRO A 147 -11.47 -11.05 -5.27
N LYS A 148 -12.34 -10.23 -4.67
CA LYS A 148 -12.87 -10.44 -3.31
C LYS A 148 -13.36 -11.87 -3.08
N ALA A 149 -14.11 -12.42 -4.05
CA ALA A 149 -14.67 -13.77 -3.97
C ALA A 149 -13.61 -14.90 -3.89
N LYS A 150 -12.34 -14.63 -4.23
CA LYS A 150 -11.23 -15.59 -4.21
C LYS A 150 -10.24 -15.32 -3.06
N ALA A 151 -10.40 -14.22 -2.32
CA ALA A 151 -9.40 -13.74 -1.35
C ALA A 151 -9.49 -14.40 0.04
N GLY A 152 -10.43 -15.34 0.26
CA GLY A 152 -10.63 -15.98 1.57
C GLY A 152 -11.03 -14.99 2.66
N ASP A 153 -10.68 -15.30 3.92
CA ASP A 153 -10.90 -14.42 5.07
C ASP A 153 -9.71 -13.46 5.25
N VAL A 154 -9.66 -12.44 4.40
CA VAL A 154 -8.55 -11.48 4.39
C VAL A 154 -8.46 -10.67 5.69
N ASN A 155 -9.57 -10.51 6.43
CA ASN A 155 -9.59 -9.73 7.67
C ASN A 155 -8.85 -10.42 8.82
N HIS A 156 -8.62 -11.73 8.73
CA HIS A 156 -7.83 -12.51 9.70
C HIS A 156 -6.58 -13.13 9.08
N ALA A 157 -6.24 -12.77 7.85
CA ALA A 157 -5.10 -13.32 7.13
C ALA A 157 -3.77 -13.01 7.83
N GLU A 158 -2.85 -13.97 7.81
CA GLU A 158 -1.45 -13.74 8.14
C GLU A 158 -0.83 -12.80 7.10
N ILE A 159 0.06 -11.93 7.55
CA ILE A 159 0.80 -10.98 6.71
C ILE A 159 2.28 -11.02 7.09
N ASP A 160 3.16 -11.20 6.11
CA ASP A 160 4.60 -11.29 6.33
C ASP A 160 5.43 -10.65 5.22
N LEU A 161 6.66 -10.29 5.58
CA LEU A 161 7.68 -9.79 4.66
C LEU A 161 9.02 -10.45 4.95
N LEU A 162 9.64 -10.98 3.90
CA LEU A 162 11.01 -11.47 3.92
C LEU A 162 11.91 -10.50 3.17
N VAL A 163 13.12 -10.29 3.69
CA VAL A 163 14.21 -9.62 2.99
C VAL A 163 15.35 -10.61 2.86
N ASN A 164 15.70 -10.97 1.62
CA ASN A 164 16.71 -12.00 1.30
C ASN A 164 16.47 -13.33 2.01
N GLY A 165 15.20 -13.75 2.13
CA GLY A 165 14.80 -14.99 2.79
C GLY A 165 14.67 -14.91 4.31
N THR A 166 15.02 -13.79 4.94
CA THR A 166 14.87 -13.57 6.38
C THR A 166 13.59 -12.80 6.68
N VAL A 167 12.74 -13.33 7.55
CA VAL A 167 11.52 -12.64 8.01
C VAL A 167 11.89 -11.32 8.70
N ARG A 168 11.28 -10.22 8.26
CA ARG A 168 11.44 -8.88 8.85
C ARG A 168 10.14 -8.35 9.47
N GLN A 169 8.99 -8.66 8.86
CA GLN A 169 7.68 -8.34 9.41
C GLN A 169 6.82 -9.60 9.41
N THR A 170 6.04 -9.80 10.46
CA THR A 170 5.09 -10.91 10.59
C THR A 170 3.95 -10.49 11.51
N SER A 171 2.71 -10.65 11.08
CA SER A 171 1.53 -10.25 11.85
C SER A 171 0.25 -10.88 11.29
N THR A 172 -0.91 -10.35 11.67
CA THR A 172 -2.20 -10.67 11.09
C THR A 172 -2.98 -9.38 10.81
N VAL A 173 -3.74 -9.35 9.72
CA VAL A 173 -4.62 -8.23 9.34
C VAL A 173 -5.62 -7.89 10.45
N ALA A 174 -5.98 -8.86 11.31
CA ALA A 174 -6.87 -8.65 12.45
C ALA A 174 -6.33 -7.65 13.49
N LYS A 175 -5.02 -7.34 13.45
CA LYS A 175 -4.37 -6.34 14.31
C LYS A 175 -4.48 -4.90 13.79
N LEU A 176 -5.18 -4.67 12.68
CA LEU A 176 -5.50 -3.31 12.25
C LEU A 176 -6.29 -2.57 13.35
N ILE A 177 -5.84 -1.37 13.73
CA ILE A 177 -6.52 -0.51 14.72
C ILE A 177 -7.87 -0.04 14.17
N TRP A 178 -7.87 0.38 12.91
CA TRP A 178 -9.06 0.64 12.10
C TRP A 178 -9.11 -0.43 11.03
N ASN A 179 -10.07 -1.35 11.14
CA ASN A 179 -10.20 -2.43 10.18
C ASN A 179 -10.52 -1.89 8.78
N VAL A 180 -10.53 -2.76 7.76
CA VAL A 180 -10.78 -2.36 6.36
C VAL A 180 -12.09 -1.56 6.20
N ALA A 181 -13.16 -2.01 6.85
CA ALA A 181 -14.47 -1.38 6.75
C ALA A 181 -14.50 0.02 7.40
N GLU A 182 -13.91 0.15 8.58
CA GLU A 182 -13.78 1.44 9.27
C GLU A 182 -12.86 2.40 8.53
N THR A 183 -11.77 1.89 7.96
CA THR A 183 -10.86 2.67 7.10
C THR A 183 -11.62 3.28 5.93
N ILE A 184 -12.45 2.50 5.23
CA ILE A 184 -13.30 2.98 4.13
C ILE A 184 -14.31 4.04 4.64
N GLU A 185 -14.94 3.82 5.79
CA GLU A 185 -15.86 4.81 6.38
C GLU A 185 -15.17 6.15 6.62
N HIS A 186 -14.03 6.15 7.31
CA HIS A 186 -13.26 7.36 7.58
C HIS A 186 -12.76 8.04 6.30
N LEU A 187 -12.24 7.26 5.36
CA LEU A 187 -11.70 7.79 4.11
C LEU A 187 -12.81 8.40 3.25
N SER A 188 -13.98 7.74 3.17
CA SER A 188 -15.13 8.18 2.37
C SER A 188 -15.83 9.44 2.91
N ALA A 189 -15.60 9.77 4.19
CA ALA A 189 -16.04 11.02 4.79
C ALA A 189 -15.18 12.22 4.34
N ALA A 190 -13.89 11.99 4.08
CA ALA A 190 -12.95 13.01 3.64
C ALA A 190 -12.92 13.17 2.11
N TRP A 191 -12.98 12.05 1.37
CA TRP A 191 -13.01 12.03 -0.09
C TRP A 191 -14.14 11.14 -0.60
N GLU A 192 -14.74 11.52 -1.72
CA GLU A 192 -15.58 10.57 -2.44
C GLU A 192 -14.71 9.52 -3.11
N LEU A 193 -14.86 8.27 -2.67
CA LEU A 193 -14.18 7.13 -3.26
C LEU A 193 -14.77 6.86 -4.64
N GLN A 194 -13.94 6.40 -5.56
CA GLN A 194 -14.36 6.02 -6.90
C GLN A 194 -13.78 4.64 -7.27
N PRO A 195 -14.40 3.96 -8.25
CA PRO A 195 -13.78 2.79 -8.86
C PRO A 195 -12.35 3.11 -9.31
N GLY A 196 -11.41 2.23 -8.99
CA GLY A 196 -9.99 2.43 -9.28
C GLY A 196 -9.16 2.93 -8.11
N ASP A 197 -9.78 3.43 -7.03
CA ASP A 197 -9.02 3.83 -5.84
C ASP A 197 -8.39 2.61 -5.14
N LEU A 198 -7.15 2.77 -4.67
CA LEU A 198 -6.38 1.79 -3.91
C LEU A 198 -6.16 2.32 -2.50
N ILE A 199 -6.31 1.45 -1.49
CA ILE A 199 -6.12 1.80 -0.08
C ILE A 199 -5.08 0.86 0.53
N TYR A 200 -3.91 1.41 0.83
CA TYR A 200 -2.83 0.82 1.61
C TYR A 200 -3.19 0.96 3.09
N THR A 201 -3.48 -0.15 3.77
CA THR A 201 -4.19 -0.14 5.06
C THR A 201 -3.31 0.10 6.27
N GLY A 202 -2.00 0.29 6.10
CA GLY A 202 -0.99 0.36 7.15
C GLY A 202 -0.18 -0.93 7.26
N THR A 203 0.94 -0.84 7.96
CA THR A 203 1.95 -1.90 8.10
C THR A 203 2.12 -2.34 9.56
N PRO A 204 2.41 -3.63 9.82
CA PRO A 204 2.76 -4.11 11.16
C PRO A 204 4.17 -3.69 11.60
N GLU A 205 4.53 -4.06 12.82
CA GLU A 205 5.86 -3.90 13.42
C GLU A 205 7.00 -4.53 12.57
N GLY A 206 8.24 -4.15 12.88
CA GLY A 206 9.43 -4.71 12.18
C GLY A 206 9.85 -3.95 10.91
N VAL A 207 9.36 -2.72 10.74
CA VAL A 207 9.74 -1.82 9.64
C VAL A 207 11.23 -1.47 9.71
N ALA A 208 11.99 -1.79 8.67
CA ALA A 208 13.45 -1.63 8.66
C ALA A 208 13.97 -1.14 7.31
N ALA A 209 15.24 -0.70 7.31
CA ALA A 209 15.92 -0.26 6.11
C ALA A 209 16.27 -1.44 5.18
N VAL A 210 16.25 -1.18 3.87
CA VAL A 210 16.74 -2.04 2.79
C VAL A 210 17.82 -1.29 2.01
N VAL A 211 18.67 -2.04 1.31
CA VAL A 211 19.74 -1.52 0.47
C VAL A 211 19.64 -2.04 -0.96
N ALA A 212 20.37 -1.41 -1.88
CA ALA A 212 20.48 -1.92 -3.24
C ALA A 212 21.02 -3.36 -3.23
N GLY A 213 20.41 -4.22 -4.03
CA GLY A 213 20.65 -5.65 -4.09
C GLY A 213 19.64 -6.50 -3.32
N ASP A 214 18.93 -5.93 -2.34
CA ASP A 214 17.94 -6.67 -1.54
C ASP A 214 16.75 -7.13 -2.38
N THR A 215 16.23 -8.31 -2.05
CA THR A 215 14.97 -8.85 -2.57
C THR A 215 13.96 -8.96 -1.45
N LEU A 216 12.83 -8.29 -1.65
CA LEU A 216 11.68 -8.26 -0.75
C LEU A 216 10.62 -9.24 -1.26
N VAL A 217 10.08 -10.06 -0.37
CA VAL A 217 8.99 -11.00 -0.66
C VAL A 217 7.88 -10.78 0.35
N GLY A 218 6.79 -10.14 -0.09
CA GLY A 218 5.62 -9.83 0.72
C GLY A 218 4.49 -10.82 0.47
N ARG A 219 3.79 -11.20 1.54
CA ARG A 219 2.69 -12.16 1.50
C ARG A 219 1.55 -11.74 2.41
N VAL A 220 0.33 -12.00 1.95
CA VAL A 220 -0.89 -11.98 2.75
C VAL A 220 -1.64 -13.27 2.44
N ALA A 221 -2.01 -14.05 3.46
CA ALA A 221 -2.68 -15.32 3.27
C ALA A 221 -3.96 -15.17 2.43
N GLY A 222 -4.13 -16.05 1.43
CA GLY A 222 -5.24 -15.99 0.48
C GLY A 222 -5.01 -15.09 -0.74
N LEU A 223 -3.91 -14.32 -0.79
CA LEU A 223 -3.54 -13.48 -1.93
C LEU A 223 -2.30 -14.02 -2.66
N GLY A 224 -1.98 -13.44 -3.82
CA GLY A 224 -0.73 -13.69 -4.53
C GLY A 224 0.50 -13.15 -3.78
N THR A 225 1.69 -13.65 -4.12
CA THR A 225 2.96 -13.15 -3.57
C THR A 225 3.45 -11.93 -4.34
N LEU A 226 4.00 -10.93 -3.63
CA LEU A 226 4.70 -9.79 -4.24
C LEU A 226 6.21 -9.95 -4.03
N THR A 227 6.96 -10.07 -5.13
CA THR A 227 8.43 -10.08 -5.09
C THR A 227 8.99 -8.82 -5.74
N VAL A 228 9.88 -8.12 -5.06
CA VAL A 228 10.48 -6.87 -5.55
C VAL A 228 11.99 -6.86 -5.26
N LYS A 229 12.78 -6.52 -6.27
CA LYS A 229 14.22 -6.31 -6.13
C LYS A 229 14.55 -4.81 -6.09
N VAL A 230 15.38 -4.43 -5.14
CA VAL A 230 15.95 -3.08 -5.04
C VAL A 230 17.19 -3.03 -5.93
N ASP A 231 17.09 -2.35 -7.05
CA ASP A 231 18.21 -2.15 -7.96
C ASP A 231 19.11 -1.00 -7.47
N PRO A 232 20.37 -0.90 -7.95
CA PRO A 232 21.21 0.26 -7.72
C PRO A 232 20.50 1.57 -8.10
N ALA A 233 20.91 2.67 -7.46
CA ALA A 233 20.44 4.00 -7.85
C ALA A 233 20.77 4.27 -9.34
N LYS A 234 19.85 4.94 -10.04
CA LYS A 234 20.07 5.41 -11.41
C LYS A 234 20.93 6.68 -11.43
#